data_AF-F0W734-F1
#
_entry.id   AF-F0W734-F1
#
_cell.length_a   1.000
_cell.length_b   1.000
_cell.length_c   1.000
_cell.angle_alpha   90.00
_cell.angle_beta   90.00
_cell.angle_gamma   90.00
#
_symmetry.space_group_name_H-M   'P 1'
#
loop_
_entity.id
_entity.type
_entity.pdbx_description
1 polymer ?
#
loop_
_entity_poly.entity_id
_entity_poly.type
_entity_poly.pdbx_seq_one_letter_code
_entity_poly.pdbx_strand_id
1 'polypeptide(L)'
;MFQGMLTLIEQQKEMIMELRKNHQTKTLKIVGVKMPTYFGHLNESLESFFFQVRKYCQGQGIDMDASEHQDQVIAFIAVNLRGAAAAWYQQVVMQGVYQIASVEYMKEVMKLEFVPVDKQERL
;
A
#
# COMPACT_ATOMS: atom_id res chain seq x y z
N MET A 1 43.97 -29.07 17.48
CA MET A 1 42.57 -29.00 17.95
C MET A 1 42.05 -27.57 18.13
N PHE A 2 42.84 -26.61 18.65
CA PHE A 2 42.38 -25.22 18.85
C PHE A 2 42.04 -24.43 17.57
N GLN A 3 42.76 -24.68 16.47
CA GLN A 3 42.61 -23.90 15.24
C GLN A 3 41.27 -24.16 14.53
N GLY A 4 40.77 -25.40 14.54
CA GLY A 4 39.47 -25.74 13.96
C GLY A 4 38.27 -25.21 14.76
N MET A 5 38.46 -25.02 16.08
CA MET A 5 37.45 -24.43 16.96
C MET A 5 37.31 -22.93 16.72
N LEU A 6 38.42 -22.22 16.46
CA LEU A 6 38.41 -20.79 16.13
C LEU A 6 37.66 -20.52 14.82
N THR A 7 37.95 -21.30 13.77
CA THR A 7 37.26 -21.19 12.48
C THR A 7 35.76 -21.46 12.59
N LEU A 8 35.35 -22.40 13.44
CA LEU A 8 33.93 -22.69 13.67
C LEU A 8 33.21 -21.53 14.37
N ILE A 9 33.88 -20.86 15.31
CA ILE A 9 33.34 -19.70 16.02
C ILE A 9 33.19 -18.50 15.07
N GLU A 10 34.14 -18.28 14.16
CA GLU A 10 34.05 -17.22 13.14
C GLU A 10 32.88 -17.47 12.18
N GLN A 11 32.73 -18.69 11.67
CA GLN A 11 31.60 -19.05 10.82
C GLN A 11 30.25 -18.88 11.53
N GLN A 12 30.15 -19.24 12.82
CA GLN A 12 28.92 -19.00 13.59
C GLN A 12 28.62 -17.50 13.74
N LYS A 13 29.63 -16.65 13.93
CA LYS A 13 29.43 -15.20 14.06
C LYS A 13 28.92 -14.58 12.76
N GLU A 14 29.47 -14.98 11.62
CA GLU A 14 29.01 -14.51 10.30
C GLU A 14 27.56 -14.91 10.04
N MET A 15 27.21 -16.17 10.30
CA MET A 15 25.83 -16.65 10.17
C MET A 15 24.86 -15.89 11.08
N ILE A 16 25.24 -15.61 12.33
CA ILE A 16 24.42 -14.81 13.25
C ILE A 16 24.26 -13.36 12.74
N MET A 17 25.30 -12.77 12.17
CA MET A 17 25.21 -11.43 11.58
C MET A 17 24.28 -11.40 10.37
N GLU A 18 24.35 -12.37 9.46
CA GLU A 18 23.44 -12.48 8.33
C GLU A 18 21.99 -12.67 8.78
N LEU A 19 21.75 -13.54 9.77
CA LEU A 19 20.41 -13.77 10.34
C LEU A 19 19.85 -12.51 10.99
N ARG A 20 20.67 -11.69 11.65
CA ARG A 20 20.27 -10.39 12.21
C ARG A 20 19.96 -9.37 11.12
N LYS A 21 20.76 -9.32 10.06
CA LYS A 21 20.55 -8.43 8.93
C LYS A 21 19.24 -8.76 8.20
N ASN A 22 18.94 -10.04 8.02
CA ASN A 22 17.65 -10.53 7.49
C ASN A 22 16.46 -10.35 8.45
N HIS A 23 16.68 -10.29 9.77
CA HIS A 23 15.62 -9.97 10.72
C HIS A 23 15.32 -8.47 10.78
N GLN A 24 16.30 -7.60 10.57
CA GLN A 24 16.09 -6.16 10.55
C GLN A 24 15.30 -5.68 9.32
N THR A 25 15.32 -6.43 8.22
CA THR A 25 14.50 -6.17 7.02
C THR A 25 13.08 -6.73 7.10
N LYS A 26 12.73 -7.50 8.15
CA LYS A 26 11.34 -7.90 8.38
C LYS A 26 10.59 -6.75 9.03
N THR A 27 9.93 -5.95 8.19
CA THR A 27 8.94 -4.97 8.64
C THR A 27 7.91 -5.65 9.56
N LEU A 28 7.66 -5.03 10.72
CA LEU A 28 6.68 -5.47 11.70
C LEU A 28 5.28 -5.37 11.09
N LYS A 29 4.80 -6.48 10.53
CA LYS A 29 3.45 -6.60 9.98
C LYS A 29 2.43 -6.62 11.12
N ILE A 30 1.64 -5.55 11.26
CA ILE A 30 0.61 -5.45 12.29
C ILE A 30 -0.55 -6.38 11.92
N VAL A 31 -0.69 -7.49 12.64
CA VAL A 31 -1.78 -8.46 12.44
C VAL A 31 -3.09 -7.86 12.97
N GLY A 32 -4.12 -7.77 12.11
CA GLY A 32 -5.47 -7.35 12.49
C GLY A 32 -5.95 -6.01 11.92
N VAL A 33 -5.11 -5.25 11.22
CA VAL A 33 -5.55 -4.05 10.49
C VAL A 33 -6.25 -4.49 9.21
N LYS A 34 -7.55 -4.18 9.08
CA LYS A 34 -8.31 -4.46 7.86
C LYS A 34 -8.13 -3.31 6.88
N MET A 35 -7.90 -3.64 5.61
CA MET A 35 -7.89 -2.65 4.54
C MET A 35 -9.27 -1.98 4.43
N PRO A 36 -9.34 -0.64 4.39
CA PRO A 36 -10.62 0.07 4.24
C PRO A 36 -11.26 -0.25 2.90
N THR A 37 -12.58 -0.09 2.83
CA THR A 37 -13.39 -0.34 1.62
C THR A 37 -14.02 0.97 1.17
N TYR A 38 -14.15 1.17 -0.14
CA TYR A 38 -14.80 2.36 -0.72
C TYR A 38 -15.87 1.93 -1.72
N PHE A 39 -17.11 2.40 -1.54
CA PHE A 39 -18.25 2.03 -2.39
C PHE A 39 -18.53 3.07 -3.49
N GLY A 40 -18.05 4.30 -3.30
CA GLY A 40 -18.33 5.42 -4.22
C GLY A 40 -19.66 6.11 -3.93
N HIS A 41 -20.13 6.08 -2.67
CA HIS A 41 -21.34 6.79 -2.29
C HIS A 41 -21.06 8.25 -1.92
N LEU A 42 -22.03 9.14 -2.16
CA LEU A 42 -21.92 10.59 -1.88
C LEU A 42 -21.68 10.95 -0.39
N ASN A 43 -22.01 10.03 0.53
CA ASN A 43 -21.79 10.19 1.95
C ASN A 43 -20.45 9.61 2.44
N GLU A 44 -19.69 8.94 1.57
CA GLU A 44 -18.34 8.47 1.88
C GLU A 44 -17.31 9.58 1.63
N SER A 45 -16.31 9.67 2.52
CA SER A 45 -15.19 10.60 2.34
C SER A 45 -14.03 9.89 1.67
N LEU A 46 -13.70 10.33 0.45
CA LEU A 46 -12.54 9.84 -0.29
C LEU A 46 -11.23 10.14 0.45
N GLU A 47 -11.10 11.31 1.06
CA GLU A 47 -9.94 11.68 1.86
C GLU A 47 -9.76 10.76 3.08
N SER A 48 -10.85 10.46 3.80
CA SER A 48 -10.81 9.52 4.92
C SER A 48 -10.42 8.12 4.46
N PHE A 49 -10.91 7.68 3.29
CA PHE A 49 -10.52 6.39 2.71
C PHE A 49 -9.01 6.34 2.45
N PHE A 50 -8.45 7.30 1.71
CA PHE A 50 -7.00 7.34 1.43
C PHE A 50 -6.15 7.50 2.69
N PHE A 51 -6.61 8.24 3.70
CA PHE A 51 -5.95 8.30 5.00
C PHE A 51 -5.87 6.91 5.66
N GLN A 52 -6.98 6.15 5.65
CA GLN A 52 -7.00 4.79 6.20
C GLN A 52 -6.14 3.82 5.38
N VAL A 53 -6.09 3.96 4.05
CA VAL A 53 -5.19 3.18 3.19
C VAL A 53 -3.73 3.43 3.59
N ARG A 54 -3.35 4.70 3.75
CA ARG A 54 -2.00 5.07 4.21
C ARG A 54 -1.66 4.41 5.54
N LYS A 55 -2.60 4.39 6.50
CA LYS A 55 -2.40 3.71 7.80
C LYS A 55 -2.29 2.19 7.67
N TYR A 56 -3.08 1.57 6.81
CA TYR A 56 -2.95 0.15 6.52
C TYR A 56 -1.58 -0.18 5.92
N CYS A 57 -1.14 0.56 4.89
CA CYS A 57 0.17 0.38 4.27
C CYS A 57 1.31 0.54 5.28
N GLN A 58 1.26 1.58 6.13
CA GLN A 58 2.22 1.76 7.22
C GLN A 58 2.28 0.54 8.15
N GLY A 59 1.12 -0.02 8.52
CA GLY A 59 1.05 -1.24 9.34
C GLY A 59 1.59 -2.49 8.65
N GLN A 60 1.67 -2.51 7.32
CA GLN A 60 2.26 -3.58 6.52
C GLN A 60 3.74 -3.32 6.18
N GLY A 61 4.32 -2.21 6.62
CA GLY A 61 5.67 -1.79 6.25
C GLY A 61 5.80 -1.32 4.80
N ILE A 62 4.70 -0.85 4.21
CA ILE A 62 4.64 -0.35 2.83
C ILE A 62 4.58 1.17 2.87
N ASP A 63 5.54 1.82 2.22
CA ASP A 63 5.51 3.26 2.00
C ASP A 63 4.66 3.57 0.76
N MET A 64 3.58 4.33 0.96
CA MET A 64 2.62 4.67 -0.08
C MET A 64 3.16 5.67 -1.12
N ASP A 65 4.19 6.43 -0.75
CA ASP A 65 4.78 7.47 -1.59
C ASP A 65 6.04 6.96 -2.33
N ALA A 66 6.55 5.77 -1.96
CA ALA A 66 7.70 5.14 -2.62
C ALA A 66 7.30 4.56 -3.98
N SER A 67 8.13 4.78 -5.00
CA SER A 67 7.87 4.31 -6.38
C SER A 67 7.77 2.79 -6.48
N GLU A 68 8.58 2.07 -5.70
CA GLU A 68 8.62 0.60 -5.66
C GLU A 68 7.34 -0.05 -5.12
N HIS A 69 6.52 0.70 -4.39
CA HIS A 69 5.27 0.20 -3.81
C HIS A 69 4.01 0.66 -4.57
N GLN A 70 4.13 1.53 -5.57
CA GLN A 70 2.97 2.15 -6.24
C GLN A 70 1.99 1.10 -6.78
N ASP A 71 2.49 0.13 -7.57
CA ASP A 71 1.65 -0.92 -8.15
C ASP A 71 0.95 -1.78 -7.09
N GLN A 72 1.66 -2.09 -6.01
CA GLN A 72 1.10 -2.86 -4.89
C GLN A 72 -0.02 -2.09 -4.18
N VAL A 73 0.18 -0.79 -3.95
CA VAL A 73 -0.83 0.06 -3.31
C VAL A 73 -2.04 0.26 -4.21
N ILE A 74 -1.84 0.50 -5.51
CA ILE A 74 -2.92 0.62 -6.49
C ILE A 74 -3.75 -0.66 -6.50
N ALA A 75 -3.09 -1.83 -6.53
CA ALA A 75 -3.78 -3.11 -6.44
C ALA A 75 -4.59 -3.25 -5.14
N PHE A 76 -4.02 -2.85 -3.99
CA PHE A 76 -4.74 -2.87 -2.71
C PHE A 76 -5.97 -1.98 -2.73
N ILE A 77 -5.88 -0.77 -3.29
CA ILE A 77 -7.03 0.13 -3.41
C ILE A 77 -8.07 -0.52 -4.32
N ALA A 78 -7.68 -0.96 -5.52
CA ALA A 78 -8.55 -1.54 -6.53
C ALA A 78 -9.36 -2.73 -5.99
N VAL A 79 -8.72 -3.69 -5.30
CA VAL A 79 -9.40 -4.87 -4.75
C VAL A 79 -10.31 -4.55 -3.56
N ASN A 80 -10.26 -3.33 -3.02
CA ASN A 80 -11.13 -2.85 -1.95
C ASN A 80 -12.16 -1.82 -2.42
N LEU A 81 -12.26 -1.57 -3.72
CA LEU A 81 -13.41 -0.86 -4.29
C LEU A 81 -14.62 -1.79 -4.33
N ARG A 82 -15.80 -1.25 -4.07
CA ARG A 82 -17.10 -1.95 -4.12
C ARG A 82 -18.12 -1.07 -4.84
N GLY A 83 -19.29 -1.63 -5.15
CA GLY A 83 -20.41 -0.86 -5.70
C GLY A 83 -20.02 -0.04 -6.94
N ALA A 84 -20.38 1.25 -6.92
CA ALA A 84 -20.11 2.17 -8.01
C ALA A 84 -18.61 2.35 -8.27
N ALA A 85 -17.80 2.43 -7.20
CA ALA A 85 -16.35 2.57 -7.33
C ALA A 85 -15.68 1.39 -8.05
N ALA A 86 -16.13 0.17 -7.77
CA ALA A 86 -15.61 -1.02 -8.45
C ALA A 86 -16.00 -1.04 -9.94
N ALA A 87 -17.25 -0.72 -10.25
CA ALA A 87 -17.74 -0.66 -11.63
C ALA A 87 -16.99 0.40 -12.46
N TRP A 88 -16.77 1.58 -11.87
CA TRP A 88 -15.97 2.64 -12.47
C TRP A 88 -14.53 2.20 -12.75
N TYR A 89 -13.85 1.60 -11.77
CA TYR A 89 -12.46 1.17 -11.94
C TYR A 89 -12.32 0.11 -13.05
N GLN A 90 -13.28 -0.82 -13.14
CA GLN A 90 -13.33 -1.78 -14.22
C GLN A 90 -13.48 -1.10 -15.59
N GLN A 91 -14.37 -0.11 -15.71
CA GLN A 91 -14.53 0.64 -16.97
C GLN A 91 -13.26 1.38 -17.35
N VAL A 92 -12.63 2.07 -16.39
CA VAL A 92 -11.37 2.79 -16.61
C VAL A 92 -10.27 1.87 -17.14
N VAL A 93 -10.10 0.70 -16.53
CA VAL A 93 -9.07 -0.28 -16.93
C VAL A 93 -9.42 -0.94 -18.27
N MET A 94 -10.68 -1.37 -18.47
CA MET A 94 -11.09 -2.07 -19.69
C MET A 94 -11.10 -1.16 -20.93
N GLN A 95 -11.47 0.11 -20.76
CA GLN A 95 -11.53 1.07 -21.86
C GLN A 95 -10.21 1.80 -22.07
N GLY A 96 -9.21 1.59 -21.20
CA GLY A 96 -7.92 2.28 -21.26
C GLY A 96 -8.02 3.80 -21.11
N VAL A 97 -9.11 4.30 -20.50
CA VAL A 97 -9.39 5.74 -20.38
C VAL A 97 -8.34 6.43 -19.52
N TYR A 98 -7.86 5.74 -18.48
CA TYR A 98 -6.75 6.19 -17.65
C TYR A 98 -5.73 5.08 -17.49
N GLN A 99 -4.47 5.41 -17.77
CA GLN A 99 -3.34 4.62 -17.28
C GLN A 99 -3.05 5.07 -15.85
N ILE A 100 -3.61 4.37 -14.86
CA ILE A 100 -3.38 4.69 -13.44
C ILE A 100 -1.93 4.35 -13.08
N ALA A 101 -1.04 5.34 -13.23
CA ALA A 101 0.40 5.17 -13.10
C ALA A 101 0.94 5.48 -11.70
N SER A 102 0.12 6.06 -10.81
CA SER A 102 0.49 6.35 -9.43
C SER A 102 -0.74 6.42 -8.53
N VAL A 103 -0.51 6.26 -7.22
CA VAL A 103 -1.54 6.40 -6.19
C VAL A 103 -2.10 7.83 -6.15
N GLU A 104 -1.26 8.83 -6.35
CA GLU A 104 -1.68 10.24 -6.42
C GLU A 104 -2.61 10.47 -7.62
N TYR A 105 -2.23 9.97 -8.80
CA TYR A 105 -3.07 10.09 -9.98
C TYR A 105 -4.39 9.34 -9.82
N MET A 106 -4.37 8.15 -9.19
CA MET A 106 -5.58 7.41 -8.83
C MET A 106 -6.51 8.24 -7.94
N LYS A 107 -5.95 8.91 -6.93
CA LYS A 107 -6.71 9.78 -6.02
C LYS A 107 -7.39 10.92 -6.77
N GLU A 108 -6.67 11.60 -7.66
CA GLU A 108 -7.20 12.72 -8.44
C GLU A 108 -8.34 12.29 -9.37
N VAL A 109 -8.20 11.19 -10.12
CA VAL A 109 -9.29 10.71 -10.99
C VAL A 109 -10.50 10.23 -10.18
N MET A 110 -10.29 9.62 -9.01
CA MET A 110 -11.39 9.27 -8.11
C MET A 110 -12.06 10.50 -7.52
N LYS A 111 -11.31 11.57 -7.24
CA LYS A 111 -11.86 12.83 -6.74
C LYS A 111 -12.77 13.49 -7.79
N LEU A 112 -12.34 13.50 -9.05
CA LEU A 112 -13.14 14.00 -10.17
C LEU A 112 -14.44 13.23 -10.36
N GLU A 113 -14.41 11.91 -10.18
CA GLU A 113 -15.58 11.05 -10.35
C GLU A 113 -16.56 11.12 -9.17
N PHE A 114 -16.05 10.98 -7.94
CA PHE A 114 -16.88 10.70 -6.77
C PHE A 114 -17.08 11.88 -5.81
N VAL A 115 -16.30 12.96 -5.94
CA VAL A 115 -16.44 14.14 -5.09
C VAL A 115 -17.15 15.25 -5.88
N PRO A 116 -18.34 15.69 -5.45
CA PRO A 116 -19.03 16.82 -6.07
C PRO A 116 -18.16 18.08 -6.09
N VAL A 117 -18.23 18.86 -7.19
CA VAL A 117 -17.38 20.05 -7.42
C VAL A 117 -17.49 21.06 -6.27
N ASP A 118 -18.68 21.22 -5.68
CA ASP A 118 -18.94 22.09 -4.52
C ASP A 118 -18.20 21.69 -3.24
N LYS A 119 -17.73 20.44 -3.15
CA LYS A 119 -16.97 19.89 -2.03
C LYS A 119 -15.48 19.71 -2.34
N GLN A 120 -15.04 19.91 -3.57
CA GLN A 120 -13.64 19.70 -3.97
C GLN A 120 -12.69 20.79 -3.47
N GLU A 121 -13.20 22.01 -3.21
CA GLU A 121 -12.42 23.20 -2.80
C GLU A 121 -12.46 23.51 -1.29
N ARG A 122 -13.19 22.73 -0.49
CA ARG A 122 -13.27 22.94 0.97
C ARG A 122 -12.20 22.11 1.68
N LEU A 123 -10.99 22.65 1.74
CA LEU A 123 -9.91 22.18 2.63
C LEU A 123 -9.75 23.13 3.81
#